data_AF-A0A9X1RBT6-F1
#
_entry.id   AF-A0A9X1RBT6-F1
#
_cell.length_a   1.000
_cell.length_b   1.000
_cell.length_c   1.000
_cell.angle_alpha   90.00
_cell.angle_beta   90.00
_cell.angle_gamma   90.00
#
_symmetry.space_group_name_H-M   'P 1'
#
loop_
_entity.id
_entity.type
_entity.pdbx_description
1 polymer ?
#
loop_
_entity_poly.entity_id
_entity_poly.type
_entity_poly.pdbx_seq_one_letter_code
_entity_poly.pdbx_strand_id
1 'polypeptide(L)'
;MSRALRILLAAILLLGGVLSLSAAENAPLARGTAIIDPDLLKKLDQSDALSISRLLEPERNATVPLTSDQLFASLPQLKEILPAIDTEFDRYIAQHKQSVPSETIGVGDGFDVQLFDRFSLKSASTRFVLAGIVNRMDRAYVSEESCGEIRLIYRLARFGPGPDGGSTATRLPMTFNLVMKARDARQADASGKAITCAEVARRWLDNGDWQGLIGSRTGPYDAMVDRIETNIQISIAPKSALHDFRSDYLLKVFKYDAATKTFVESTLENQIDRDRILADDALRRDFKAWLLEPANLREFDRGTVLIPEKYLAKAAVALTPAGLDASTLQPEFGLVEGEGNSDPVFTDNDVVGALKQAAARGIAMENIRSVAGFQRRLNDVTCSGCHQTRGIGGFHFPGVDWLTEGASNATIVPASPHFFGDQLRRRDILTAFASGKRPDFSRGFASRPQTRGSAELAGTEYQDGWGAHCSLQNEGSGTADKSFTSWTCAKGLTCQAAAASSRIGMCFIKTR
;
A
#
# COMPACT_ATOMS: atom_id res chain seq x y z
N MET A 1 10.87 -55.09 31.64
CA MET A 1 9.79 -54.08 31.59
C MET A 1 8.44 -54.77 31.75
N SER A 2 7.66 -54.40 32.76
CA SER A 2 6.36 -55.03 33.05
C SER A 2 5.35 -54.73 31.92
N ARG A 3 4.33 -55.59 31.76
CA ARG A 3 3.25 -55.37 30.77
C ARG A 3 2.56 -54.02 30.96
N ALA A 4 2.42 -53.56 32.21
CA ALA A 4 1.89 -52.23 32.53
C ALA A 4 2.76 -51.09 31.97
N LEU A 5 4.09 -51.22 32.03
CA LEU A 5 5.02 -50.22 31.50
C LEU A 5 4.98 -50.14 29.97
N ARG A 6 4.74 -51.27 29.28
CA ARG A 6 4.59 -51.29 27.81
C ARG A 6 3.29 -50.64 27.35
N ILE A 7 2.20 -50.83 28.11
CA ILE A 7 0.91 -50.19 27.83
C ILE A 7 0.99 -48.68 28.08
N LEU A 8 1.67 -48.25 29.14
CA LEU A 8 1.89 -46.82 29.43
C LEU A 8 2.72 -46.14 28.33
N LEU A 9 3.78 -46.80 27.84
CA LEU A 9 4.59 -46.30 26.71
C LEU A 9 3.81 -46.24 25.40
N ALA A 10 2.97 -47.23 25.12
CA ALA A 10 2.10 -47.21 23.94
C ALA A 10 1.04 -46.10 24.02
N ALA A 11 0.47 -45.86 25.20
CA ALA A 11 -0.48 -44.77 25.41
C ALA A 11 0.19 -43.39 25.30
N ILE A 12 1.42 -43.21 25.78
CA ILE A 12 2.19 -41.96 25.63
C ILE A 12 2.59 -41.74 24.17
N LEU A 13 2.92 -42.79 23.40
CA LEU A 13 3.21 -42.67 21.97
C LEU A 13 1.96 -42.40 21.13
N LEU A 14 0.78 -42.91 21.53
CA LEU A 14 -0.50 -42.66 20.86
C LEU A 14 -1.16 -41.33 21.25
N LEU A 15 -0.94 -40.83 22.47
CA LEU A 15 -1.42 -39.51 22.93
C LEU A 15 -0.41 -38.38 22.64
N GLY A 16 0.89 -38.70 22.50
CA GLY A 16 1.92 -37.77 22.04
C GLY A 16 1.89 -37.53 20.53
N GLY A 17 1.13 -38.34 19.77
CA GLY A 17 0.94 -38.20 18.32
C GLY A 17 -0.27 -37.34 17.90
N VAL A 18 -1.02 -36.76 18.84
CA VAL A 18 -2.20 -35.91 18.57
C VAL A 18 -2.09 -34.52 19.22
N LEU A 19 -0.88 -34.11 19.60
CA LEU A 19 -0.57 -32.70 19.81
C LEU A 19 -0.46 -32.03 18.44
N SER A 20 -1.59 -31.55 17.93
CA SER A 20 -1.72 -30.43 17.01
C SER A 20 -0.57 -30.21 16.03
N LEU A 21 -0.58 -30.99 14.94
CA LEU A 21 0.03 -30.64 13.65
C LEU A 21 -0.61 -29.39 12.98
N SER A 22 -1.40 -28.60 13.72
CA SER A 22 -1.89 -27.28 13.34
C SER A 22 -0.87 -26.16 13.59
N ALA A 23 0.35 -26.50 14.05
CA ALA A 23 1.55 -25.69 13.88
C ALA A 23 2.39 -26.20 12.69
N ALA A 24 1.75 -26.60 11.58
CA ALA A 24 2.36 -26.36 10.29
C ALA A 24 2.65 -24.85 10.27
N GLU A 25 3.92 -24.47 10.44
CA GLU A 25 4.39 -23.10 10.30
C GLU A 25 3.71 -22.54 9.04
N ASN A 26 2.73 -21.66 9.22
CA ASN A 26 2.12 -20.97 8.10
C ASN A 26 3.28 -20.28 7.41
N ALA A 27 3.71 -20.82 6.27
CA ALA A 27 4.72 -20.17 5.46
C ALA A 27 4.25 -18.72 5.31
N PRO A 28 5.10 -17.71 5.61
CA PRO A 28 4.65 -16.33 5.68
C PRO A 28 3.85 -15.98 4.43
N LEU A 29 2.67 -15.36 4.56
CA LEU A 29 1.83 -15.02 3.40
C LEU A 29 2.63 -14.28 2.30
N ALA A 30 3.65 -13.53 2.72
CA ALA A 30 4.55 -12.77 1.86
C ALA A 30 5.75 -13.57 1.28
N ARG A 31 5.79 -14.90 1.43
CA ARG A 31 6.89 -15.74 0.95
C ARG A 31 7.08 -15.58 -0.56
N GLY A 32 8.30 -15.22 -0.95
CA GLY A 32 8.69 -15.02 -2.34
C GLY A 32 8.10 -13.78 -3.00
N THR A 33 7.36 -12.95 -2.25
CA THR A 33 6.75 -11.70 -2.75
C THR A 33 7.22 -10.47 -1.98
N ALA A 34 7.75 -10.64 -0.76
CA ALA A 34 8.42 -9.57 -0.04
C ALA A 34 9.52 -10.10 0.91
N ILE A 35 10.51 -9.26 1.17
CA ILE A 35 11.54 -9.45 2.17
C ILE A 35 11.19 -8.58 3.37
N ILE A 36 10.80 -9.26 4.45
CA ILE A 36 10.38 -8.66 5.73
C ILE A 36 11.14 -9.27 6.91
N ASP A 37 12.23 -10.00 6.66
CA ASP A 37 13.02 -10.58 7.74
C ASP A 37 13.89 -9.48 8.40
N PRO A 38 13.75 -9.20 9.70
CA PRO A 38 14.45 -8.09 10.36
C PRO A 38 15.97 -8.21 10.28
N ASP A 39 16.52 -9.42 10.45
CA ASP A 39 17.97 -9.65 10.45
C ASP A 39 18.58 -9.45 9.07
N LEU A 40 17.90 -9.95 8.03
CA LEU A 40 18.29 -9.73 6.65
C LEU A 40 18.20 -8.24 6.28
N LEU A 41 17.11 -7.55 6.64
CA LEU A 41 16.95 -6.11 6.38
C LEU A 41 18.04 -5.28 7.07
N LYS A 42 18.32 -5.58 8.34
CA LYS A 42 19.41 -4.98 9.11
C LYS A 42 20.77 -5.18 8.42
N LYS A 43 21.07 -6.41 7.98
CA LYS A 43 22.32 -6.72 7.28
C LYS A 43 22.45 -5.93 5.97
N LEU A 44 21.37 -5.85 5.18
CA LEU A 44 21.36 -5.13 3.90
C LEU A 44 21.49 -3.62 4.07
N ASP A 45 20.91 -3.07 5.15
CA ASP A 45 21.03 -1.65 5.52
C ASP A 45 22.45 -1.32 6.03
N GLN A 46 22.95 -2.08 7.01
CA GLN A 46 24.22 -1.81 7.69
C GLN A 46 25.45 -2.04 6.82
N SER A 47 25.35 -2.90 5.82
CA SER A 47 26.43 -3.12 4.84
C SER A 47 26.46 -2.08 3.72
N ASP A 48 25.56 -1.10 3.73
CA ASP A 48 25.36 -0.12 2.65
C ASP A 48 25.13 -0.81 1.29
N ALA A 49 24.53 -2.01 1.30
CA ALA A 49 24.31 -2.81 0.09
C ALA A 49 23.08 -2.34 -0.68
N LEU A 50 22.01 -2.00 0.03
CA LEU A 50 20.75 -1.50 -0.52
C LEU A 50 20.32 -0.22 0.21
N SER A 51 21.26 0.69 0.49
CA SER A 51 20.91 2.04 0.94
C SER A 51 20.52 2.94 -0.25
N ILE A 52 19.78 4.02 0.03
CA ILE A 52 19.41 5.01 -0.99
C ILE A 52 20.66 5.56 -1.70
N SER A 53 21.69 5.95 -0.92
CA SER A 53 22.95 6.46 -1.49
C SER A 53 23.66 5.43 -2.36
N ARG A 54 23.72 4.15 -1.94
CA ARG A 54 24.35 3.10 -2.75
C ARG A 54 23.63 2.88 -4.07
N LEU A 55 22.31 2.93 -4.08
CA LEU A 55 21.51 2.66 -5.28
C LEU A 55 21.53 3.83 -6.28
N LEU A 56 21.63 5.07 -5.78
CA LEU A 56 21.71 6.26 -6.65
C LEU A 56 23.14 6.57 -7.09
N GLU A 57 24.14 6.17 -6.29
CA GLU A 57 25.56 6.34 -6.59
C GLU A 57 26.35 5.04 -6.31
N PRO A 58 26.27 4.03 -7.19
CA PRO A 58 26.91 2.73 -6.96
C PRO A 58 28.42 2.79 -6.77
N GLU A 59 29.07 3.81 -7.34
CA GLU A 59 30.51 4.08 -7.25
C GLU A 59 30.95 4.57 -5.85
N ARG A 60 30.00 4.95 -4.99
CA ARG A 60 30.28 5.41 -3.62
C ARG A 60 31.06 4.34 -2.84
N ASN A 61 32.31 4.63 -2.52
CA ASN A 61 33.19 3.77 -1.73
C ASN A 61 33.08 4.08 -0.23
N ALA A 62 31.87 4.03 0.32
CA ALA A 62 31.63 4.14 1.75
C ALA A 62 30.77 2.97 2.22
N THR A 63 30.97 2.56 3.47
CA THR A 63 30.27 1.44 4.12
C THR A 63 29.23 1.89 5.14
N VAL A 64 29.03 3.21 5.26
CA VAL A 64 28.13 3.80 6.26
C VAL A 64 26.96 4.49 5.53
N PRO A 65 25.70 4.18 5.88
CA PRO A 65 24.53 4.90 5.38
C PRO A 65 24.59 6.40 5.73
N LEU A 66 24.10 7.26 4.83
CA LEU A 66 24.05 8.71 5.05
C LEU A 66 22.96 9.09 6.06
N THR A 67 23.25 10.10 6.88
CA THR A 67 22.23 10.83 7.67
C THR A 67 21.36 11.68 6.75
N SER A 68 20.17 12.09 7.19
CA SER A 68 19.21 12.79 6.33
C SER A 68 19.76 14.12 5.79
N ASP A 69 20.46 14.89 6.63
CA ASP A 69 21.15 16.12 6.23
C ASP A 69 22.19 15.85 5.13
N GLN A 70 23.02 14.82 5.28
CA GLN A 70 24.02 14.43 4.30
C GLN A 70 23.36 13.90 3.02
N LEU A 71 22.32 13.07 3.13
CA LEU A 71 21.61 12.48 2.00
C LEU A 71 21.09 13.56 1.06
N PHE A 72 20.35 14.54 1.58
CA PHE A 72 19.77 15.60 0.76
C PHE A 72 20.77 16.69 0.36
N ALA A 73 21.87 16.87 1.10
CA ALA A 73 22.92 17.82 0.73
C ALA A 73 23.91 17.28 -0.31
N SER A 74 24.20 15.97 -0.28
CA SER A 74 25.23 15.35 -1.14
C SER A 74 24.69 14.74 -2.42
N LEU A 75 23.41 14.34 -2.47
CA LEU A 75 22.80 13.73 -3.65
C LEU A 75 22.00 14.76 -4.47
N PRO A 76 22.55 15.36 -5.53
CA PRO A 76 21.86 16.34 -6.36
C PRO A 76 20.59 15.78 -7.03
N GLN A 77 20.51 14.46 -7.20
CA GLN A 77 19.35 13.75 -7.74
C GLN A 77 18.09 14.04 -6.90
N LEU A 78 18.23 14.31 -5.60
CA LEU A 78 17.14 14.48 -4.64
C LEU A 78 16.73 15.94 -4.37
N LYS A 79 17.34 16.91 -5.09
CA LYS A 79 17.23 18.34 -4.80
C LYS A 79 15.78 18.88 -4.75
N GLU A 80 14.86 18.29 -5.50
CA GLU A 80 13.47 18.76 -5.61
C GLU A 80 12.54 18.22 -4.52
N ILE A 81 12.96 17.19 -3.78
CA ILE A 81 12.09 16.46 -2.86
C ILE A 81 11.70 17.33 -1.65
N LEU A 82 12.68 17.89 -0.93
CA LEU A 82 12.39 18.69 0.26
C LEU A 82 11.61 19.97 -0.05
N PRO A 83 11.95 20.77 -1.09
CA PRO A 83 11.16 21.95 -1.45
C PRO A 83 9.69 21.62 -1.79
N ALA A 84 9.46 20.51 -2.49
CA ALA A 84 8.11 20.09 -2.86
C ALA A 84 7.30 19.61 -1.64
N ILE A 85 7.94 18.96 -0.65
CA ILE A 85 7.30 18.63 0.64
C ILE A 85 7.02 19.89 1.45
N ASP A 86 8.00 20.79 1.58
CA ASP A 86 7.88 22.04 2.36
C ASP A 86 6.69 22.89 1.84
N THR A 87 6.51 22.94 0.52
CA THR A 87 5.36 23.63 -0.13
C THR A 87 4.01 23.05 0.29
N GLU A 88 3.89 21.72 0.40
CA GLU A 88 2.65 21.07 0.84
C GLU A 88 2.36 21.30 2.32
N PHE A 89 3.40 21.33 3.17
CA PHE A 89 3.25 21.71 4.57
C PHE A 89 2.71 23.13 4.70
N ASP A 90 3.31 24.09 3.98
CA ASP A 90 2.89 25.48 4.04
C ASP A 90 1.44 25.65 3.54
N ARG A 91 1.05 24.93 2.47
CA ARG A 91 -0.33 24.89 1.97
C ARG A 91 -1.30 24.31 3.01
N TYR A 92 -0.98 23.16 3.59
CA TYR A 92 -1.80 22.49 4.60
C TYR A 92 -2.04 23.39 5.82
N ILE A 93 -0.98 24.04 6.32
CA ILE A 93 -1.07 24.97 7.46
C ILE A 93 -1.95 26.17 7.12
N ALA A 94 -1.77 26.75 5.93
CA ALA A 94 -2.57 27.90 5.50
C ALA A 94 -4.06 27.55 5.36
N GLN A 95 -4.36 26.40 4.75
CA GLN A 95 -5.73 25.89 4.61
C GLN A 95 -6.37 25.64 5.97
N HIS A 96 -5.67 24.96 6.88
CA HIS A 96 -6.20 24.66 8.21
C HIS A 96 -6.54 25.94 8.99
N LYS A 97 -5.65 26.94 9.00
CA LYS A 97 -5.89 28.24 9.66
C LYS A 97 -7.09 29.00 9.09
N GLN A 98 -7.40 28.81 7.80
CA GLN A 98 -8.56 29.42 7.17
C GLN A 98 -9.85 28.66 7.50
N SER A 99 -9.82 27.33 7.48
CA SER A 99 -10.99 26.49 7.71
C SER A 99 -11.41 26.42 9.17
N VAL A 100 -10.46 26.41 10.10
CA VAL A 100 -10.72 26.28 11.55
C VAL A 100 -9.85 27.28 12.34
N PRO A 101 -10.13 28.59 12.26
CA PRO A 101 -9.27 29.63 12.85
C PRO A 101 -9.20 29.59 14.38
N SER A 102 -10.07 28.83 15.05
CA SER A 102 -10.06 28.62 16.49
C SER A 102 -9.06 27.59 16.97
N GLU A 103 -8.57 26.71 16.09
CA GLU A 103 -7.59 25.66 16.44
C GLU A 103 -6.16 26.15 16.24
N THR A 104 -5.30 25.78 17.19
CA THR A 104 -3.86 26.02 17.13
C THR A 104 -3.17 24.90 16.35
N ILE A 105 -2.21 25.25 15.49
CA ILE A 105 -1.48 24.29 14.65
C ILE A 105 0.02 24.54 14.73
N GLY A 106 0.81 23.50 15.02
CA GLY A 106 2.25 23.62 15.25
C GLY A 106 2.91 22.32 15.69
N VAL A 107 4.22 22.35 15.93
CA VAL A 107 5.00 21.16 16.31
C VAL A 107 4.99 20.98 17.82
N GLY A 108 4.61 19.79 18.30
CA GLY A 108 4.64 19.39 19.71
C GLY A 108 3.26 19.27 20.36
N ASP A 109 3.23 18.68 21.57
CA ASP A 109 2.00 18.21 22.22
C ASP A 109 1.03 19.30 22.68
N GLY A 110 1.42 20.58 22.60
CA GLY A 110 0.63 21.74 23.03
C GLY A 110 -0.29 22.35 21.97
N PHE A 111 -0.32 21.80 20.75
CA PHE A 111 -1.17 22.29 19.66
C PHE A 111 -2.39 21.38 19.46
N ASP A 112 -3.53 21.98 19.08
CA ASP A 112 -4.76 21.24 18.74
C ASP A 112 -4.53 20.34 17.52
N VAL A 113 -3.72 20.82 16.56
CA VAL A 113 -3.18 20.04 15.45
C VAL A 113 -1.65 20.01 15.52
N GLN A 114 -1.13 18.84 15.87
CA GLN A 114 0.28 18.57 16.07
C GLN A 114 0.94 18.18 14.75
N LEU A 115 1.83 19.03 14.25
CA LEU A 115 2.57 18.83 13.01
C LEU A 115 3.79 17.92 13.19
N PHE A 116 4.11 17.19 12.14
CA PHE A 116 5.41 16.56 12.00
C PHE A 116 6.53 17.61 11.95
N ASP A 117 7.59 17.38 12.73
CA ASP A 117 8.76 18.25 12.73
C ASP A 117 9.60 18.02 11.45
N ARG A 118 9.38 18.87 10.44
CA ARG A 118 10.11 18.86 9.16
C ARG A 118 11.63 19.03 9.31
N PHE A 119 12.13 19.56 10.44
CA PHE A 119 13.57 19.62 10.69
C PHE A 119 14.21 18.23 10.77
N SER A 120 13.41 17.20 11.09
CA SER A 120 13.84 15.80 11.06
C SER A 120 14.32 15.34 9.68
N LEU A 121 13.96 16.01 8.58
CA LEU A 121 14.46 15.68 7.24
C LEU A 121 15.82 16.31 6.93
N LYS A 122 16.29 17.22 7.78
CA LYS A 122 17.53 17.99 7.62
C LYS A 122 18.47 17.79 8.83
N SER A 123 18.26 16.72 9.61
CA SER A 123 18.97 16.48 10.87
C SER A 123 20.03 15.39 10.75
N ALA A 124 21.22 15.66 11.28
CA ALA A 124 22.30 14.67 11.45
C ALA A 124 21.96 13.55 12.45
N SER A 125 20.94 13.72 13.29
CA SER A 125 20.44 12.69 14.19
C SER A 125 19.39 11.78 13.55
N THR A 126 19.16 11.88 12.24
CA THR A 126 18.14 11.07 11.56
C THR A 126 18.71 10.42 10.30
N ARG A 127 18.12 9.29 9.88
CA ARG A 127 18.37 8.69 8.56
C ARG A 127 17.20 7.81 8.14
N PHE A 128 17.16 7.48 6.85
CA PHE A 128 16.26 6.46 6.31
C PHE A 128 16.87 5.06 6.50
N VAL A 129 16.12 4.15 7.13
CA VAL A 129 16.49 2.75 7.39
C VAL A 129 15.69 1.82 6.49
N LEU A 130 16.31 0.80 5.90
CA LEU A 130 15.59 -0.17 5.08
C LEU A 130 14.58 -0.94 5.94
N ALA A 131 13.30 -0.84 5.62
CA ALA A 131 12.20 -1.38 6.41
C ALA A 131 11.50 -2.59 5.76
N GLY A 132 11.66 -2.74 4.43
CA GLY A 132 11.18 -3.88 3.67
C GLY A 132 11.49 -3.77 2.18
N ILE A 133 11.44 -4.90 1.48
CA ILE A 133 11.59 -4.96 0.01
C ILE A 133 10.38 -5.72 -0.54
N VAL A 134 9.68 -5.13 -1.50
CA VAL A 134 8.44 -5.70 -2.03
C VAL A 134 8.57 -5.93 -3.53
N ASN A 135 8.36 -7.17 -3.97
CA ASN A 135 8.18 -7.48 -5.37
C ASN A 135 6.79 -7.01 -5.82
N ARG A 136 6.76 -6.24 -6.89
CA ARG A 136 5.55 -5.71 -7.51
C ARG A 136 5.51 -6.05 -9.01
N MET A 137 5.88 -7.28 -9.36
CA MET A 137 5.66 -7.78 -10.73
C MET A 137 4.17 -7.82 -11.11
N ASP A 138 3.27 -7.72 -10.11
CA ASP A 138 1.84 -7.46 -10.34
C ASP A 138 1.55 -6.14 -11.05
N ARG A 139 2.55 -5.26 -11.20
CA ARG A 139 2.47 -3.99 -11.92
C ARG A 139 2.98 -4.06 -13.37
N ALA A 140 3.33 -5.25 -13.85
CA ALA A 140 3.79 -5.42 -15.23
C ALA A 140 2.75 -5.04 -16.30
N TYR A 141 1.46 -4.88 -15.93
CA TYR A 141 0.45 -4.33 -16.84
C TYR A 141 0.71 -2.87 -17.24
N VAL A 142 1.58 -2.14 -16.52
CA VAL A 142 1.97 -0.76 -16.85
C VAL A 142 3.12 -0.73 -17.84
N SER A 143 4.06 -1.66 -17.69
CA SER A 143 5.16 -1.89 -18.63
C SER A 143 5.52 -3.37 -18.62
N GLU A 144 5.16 -4.08 -19.68
CA GLU A 144 5.46 -5.51 -19.81
C GLU A 144 6.99 -5.73 -19.91
N GLU A 145 7.71 -4.79 -20.52
CA GLU A 145 9.17 -4.84 -20.68
C GLU A 145 9.91 -4.76 -19.35
N SER A 146 9.42 -3.99 -18.37
CA SER A 146 10.05 -3.89 -17.06
C SER A 146 9.78 -5.10 -16.16
N CYS A 147 8.89 -5.99 -16.58
CA CYS A 147 8.33 -7.08 -15.78
C CYS A 147 7.63 -6.59 -14.48
N GLY A 148 7.24 -5.31 -14.42
CA GLY A 148 6.74 -4.66 -13.21
C GLY A 148 7.85 -3.91 -12.44
N GLU A 149 7.74 -3.87 -11.11
CA GLU A 149 8.61 -3.05 -10.26
C GLU A 149 9.04 -3.78 -8.97
N ILE A 150 10.06 -3.25 -8.31
CA ILE A 150 10.54 -3.63 -6.97
C ILE A 150 10.56 -2.35 -6.13
N ARG A 151 9.98 -2.41 -4.93
CA ARG A 151 9.96 -1.26 -4.01
C ARG A 151 10.89 -1.54 -2.83
N LEU A 152 11.91 -0.71 -2.68
CA LEU A 152 12.70 -0.65 -1.45
C LEU A 152 12.10 0.42 -0.56
N ILE A 153 11.54 -0.01 0.57
CA ILE A 153 10.79 0.85 1.48
C ILE A 153 11.70 1.19 2.64
N TYR A 154 11.93 2.49 2.85
CA TYR A 154 12.74 2.99 3.96
C TYR A 154 11.86 3.74 4.96
N ARG A 155 12.18 3.63 6.25
CA ARG A 155 11.54 4.34 7.35
C ARG A 155 12.47 5.41 7.88
N LEU A 156 11.98 6.63 8.12
CA LEU A 156 12.77 7.64 8.80
C LEU A 156 12.94 7.23 10.28
N ALA A 157 14.16 7.25 10.79
CA ALA A 157 14.48 6.97 12.19
C ALA A 157 15.37 8.06 12.76
N ARG A 158 15.11 8.44 14.01
CA ARG A 158 15.92 9.35 14.81
C ARG A 158 16.80 8.53 15.75
N PHE A 159 18.09 8.84 15.78
CA PHE A 159 19.09 8.22 16.62
C PHE A 159 19.54 9.23 17.68
N GLY A 160 19.64 8.79 18.92
CA GLY A 160 20.04 9.64 20.04
C GLY A 160 20.75 8.84 21.14
N PRO A 161 21.26 9.52 22.17
CA PRO A 161 21.75 8.86 23.36
C PRO A 161 20.58 8.20 24.11
N GLY A 162 20.79 6.96 24.53
CA GLY A 162 19.87 6.21 25.37
C GLY A 162 20.03 6.54 26.86
N PRO A 163 19.05 6.13 27.69
CA PRO A 163 19.08 6.36 29.14
C PRO A 163 20.36 5.83 29.81
N ASP A 164 20.92 4.74 29.27
CA ASP A 164 22.09 4.05 29.81
C ASP A 164 23.40 4.42 29.08
N GLY A 165 23.41 5.50 28.30
CA GLY A 165 24.57 5.93 27.49
C GLY A 165 24.78 5.13 26.20
N GLY A 166 23.90 4.17 25.89
CA GLY A 166 23.81 3.50 24.57
C GLY A 166 23.23 4.40 23.48
N SER A 167 22.97 3.88 22.28
CA SER A 167 22.20 4.60 21.24
C SER A 167 20.76 4.09 21.21
N THR A 168 19.79 4.99 21.31
CA THR A 168 18.38 4.71 21.06
C THR A 168 18.00 5.11 19.64
N ALA A 169 17.05 4.39 19.08
CA ALA A 169 16.48 4.70 17.78
C ALA A 169 14.95 4.76 17.87
N THR A 170 14.37 5.85 17.39
CA THR A 170 12.92 6.08 17.37
C THR A 170 12.46 6.27 15.94
N ARG A 171 11.45 5.50 15.52
CA ARG A 171 10.84 5.68 14.20
C ARG A 171 10.04 6.97 14.15
N LEU A 172 10.23 7.69 13.06
CA LEU A 172 9.43 8.85 12.72
C LEU A 172 8.40 8.47 11.65
N PRO A 173 7.22 9.11 11.62
CA PRO A 173 6.11 8.70 10.77
C PRO A 173 6.26 9.12 9.30
N MET A 174 7.33 8.67 8.66
CA MET A 174 7.60 8.88 7.24
C MET A 174 8.18 7.62 6.60
N THR A 175 7.61 7.21 5.47
CA THR A 175 8.25 6.25 4.56
C THR A 175 8.75 6.94 3.30
N PHE A 176 9.88 6.46 2.80
CA PHE A 176 10.48 6.86 1.55
C PHE A 176 10.69 5.57 0.74
N ASN A 177 10.04 5.45 -0.42
CA ASN A 177 10.18 4.30 -1.28
C ASN A 177 11.08 4.66 -2.45
N LEU A 178 12.16 3.91 -2.65
CA LEU A 178 12.87 3.91 -3.93
C LEU A 178 12.26 2.79 -4.78
N VAL A 179 11.61 3.17 -5.86
CA VAL A 179 10.99 2.23 -6.80
C VAL A 179 11.94 2.01 -7.97
N MET A 180 12.20 0.74 -8.23
CA MET A 180 13.00 0.28 -9.34
C MET A 180 12.14 -0.57 -10.26
N LYS A 181 12.44 -0.59 -11.56
CA LYS A 181 11.94 -1.60 -12.49
C LYS A 181 12.33 -2.98 -11.98
N ALA A 182 11.50 -4.00 -12.18
CA ALA A 182 11.88 -5.36 -11.81
C ALA A 182 13.00 -5.90 -12.72
N ARG A 183 13.15 -5.31 -13.92
CA ARG A 183 14.17 -5.65 -14.90
C ARG A 183 14.43 -4.48 -15.87
N ASP A 184 15.66 -4.33 -16.34
CA ASP A 184 15.98 -3.61 -17.59
C ASP A 184 16.16 -4.60 -18.76
N ALA A 185 15.68 -4.29 -19.96
CA ALA A 185 15.73 -5.22 -21.09
C ALA A 185 17.15 -5.61 -21.52
N ARG A 186 18.18 -4.83 -21.18
CA ARG A 186 19.59 -5.14 -21.45
C ARG A 186 20.23 -5.97 -20.34
N GLN A 187 19.51 -6.23 -19.25
CA GLN A 187 20.04 -6.97 -18.12
C GLN A 187 20.32 -8.42 -18.51
N ALA A 188 21.54 -8.87 -18.23
CA ALA A 188 21.99 -10.23 -18.47
C ALA A 188 22.51 -10.86 -17.18
N ASP A 189 22.44 -12.18 -17.08
CA ASP A 189 23.02 -12.92 -15.97
C ASP A 189 24.55 -13.05 -16.11
N ALA A 190 25.20 -13.70 -15.13
CA ALA A 190 26.65 -13.90 -15.12
C ALA A 190 27.19 -14.68 -16.34
N SER A 191 26.34 -15.40 -17.07
CA SER A 191 26.70 -16.10 -18.31
C SER A 191 26.51 -15.25 -19.57
N GLY A 192 26.04 -14.01 -19.43
CA GLY A 192 25.73 -13.12 -20.54
C GLY A 192 24.36 -13.39 -21.17
N LYS A 193 23.53 -14.24 -20.58
CA LYS A 193 22.18 -14.53 -21.08
C LYS A 193 21.19 -13.48 -20.58
N ALA A 194 20.34 -12.97 -21.47
CA ALA A 194 19.30 -12.01 -21.13
C ALA A 194 18.38 -12.54 -20.02
N ILE A 195 18.15 -11.72 -19.00
CA ILE A 195 17.24 -12.04 -17.89
C ILE A 195 15.79 -11.88 -18.38
N THR A 196 14.97 -12.90 -18.20
CA THR A 196 13.54 -12.88 -18.59
C THR A 196 12.64 -12.59 -17.39
N CYS A 197 11.40 -12.15 -17.62
CA CYS A 197 10.42 -12.02 -16.52
C CYS A 197 10.20 -13.36 -15.80
N ALA A 198 10.29 -14.49 -16.51
CA ALA A 198 10.21 -15.82 -15.93
C ALA A 198 11.40 -16.13 -15.00
N GLU A 199 12.60 -15.69 -15.36
CA GLU A 199 13.79 -15.80 -14.50
C GLU A 199 13.67 -14.93 -13.25
N VAL A 200 13.25 -13.66 -13.40
CA VAL A 200 12.99 -12.76 -12.26
C VAL A 200 11.99 -13.40 -11.30
N ALA A 201 10.86 -13.89 -11.82
CA ALA A 201 9.83 -14.53 -11.01
C ALA A 201 10.32 -15.78 -10.27
N ARG A 202 11.09 -16.66 -10.93
CA ARG A 202 11.68 -17.86 -10.30
C ARG A 202 12.60 -17.49 -9.14
N ARG A 203 13.52 -16.53 -9.34
CA ARG A 203 14.43 -16.09 -8.27
C ARG A 203 13.69 -15.56 -7.05
N TRP A 204 12.58 -14.85 -7.24
CA TRP A 204 11.74 -14.38 -6.16
C TRP A 204 11.01 -15.53 -5.45
N LEU A 205 10.33 -16.41 -6.19
CA LEU A 205 9.60 -17.55 -5.63
C LEU A 205 10.49 -18.54 -4.85
N ASP A 206 11.71 -18.74 -5.33
CA ASP A 206 12.69 -19.68 -4.74
C ASP A 206 13.52 -19.04 -3.61
N ASN A 207 13.30 -17.76 -3.28
CA ASN A 207 14.18 -16.96 -2.42
C ASN A 207 15.66 -17.06 -2.85
N GLY A 208 15.90 -17.13 -4.17
CA GLY A 208 17.23 -17.24 -4.77
C GLY A 208 17.98 -15.91 -4.79
N ASP A 209 18.84 -15.70 -5.78
CA ASP A 209 19.64 -14.47 -5.93
C ASP A 209 18.81 -13.30 -6.49
N TRP A 210 17.85 -12.83 -5.70
CA TRP A 210 17.08 -11.61 -5.98
C TRP A 210 17.93 -10.34 -5.76
N GLN A 211 18.97 -10.40 -4.92
CA GLN A 211 19.87 -9.27 -4.66
C GLN A 211 20.69 -8.92 -5.89
N GLY A 212 21.20 -9.92 -6.63
CA GLY A 212 21.88 -9.72 -7.90
C GLY A 212 21.02 -9.05 -8.96
N LEU A 213 19.68 -9.12 -8.85
CA LEU A 213 18.78 -8.39 -9.75
C LEU A 213 18.72 -6.89 -9.43
N ILE A 214 18.67 -6.53 -8.14
CA ILE A 214 18.50 -5.14 -7.68
C ILE A 214 19.84 -4.40 -7.62
N GLY A 215 20.87 -5.06 -7.11
CA GLY A 215 22.20 -4.49 -6.88
C GLY A 215 23.16 -4.66 -8.05
N SER A 216 22.66 -4.99 -9.26
CA SER A 216 23.52 -5.13 -10.44
C SER A 216 24.27 -3.83 -10.70
N ARG A 217 25.60 -3.91 -10.77
CA ARG A 217 26.49 -2.77 -11.02
C ARG A 217 26.86 -2.60 -12.49
N THR A 218 26.24 -3.38 -13.37
CA THR A 218 26.47 -3.29 -14.81
C THR A 218 25.84 -2.01 -15.34
N GLY A 219 26.67 -1.14 -15.92
CA GLY A 219 26.19 0.10 -16.53
C GLY A 219 25.19 -0.16 -17.67
N PRO A 220 24.21 0.73 -17.89
CA PRO A 220 23.90 1.91 -17.07
C PRO A 220 23.10 1.52 -15.81
N TYR A 221 23.65 1.84 -14.64
CA TYR A 221 23.13 1.40 -13.33
C TYR A 221 21.84 2.11 -12.92
N ASP A 222 21.59 3.30 -13.46
CA ASP A 222 20.38 4.10 -13.25
C ASP A 222 19.19 3.60 -14.11
N ALA A 223 19.43 2.67 -15.04
CA ALA A 223 18.40 2.16 -15.95
C ALA A 223 17.19 1.51 -15.26
N MET A 224 17.44 0.95 -14.07
CA MET A 224 16.40 0.36 -13.24
C MET A 224 15.71 1.37 -12.33
N VAL A 225 16.26 2.56 -12.11
CA VAL A 225 15.65 3.58 -11.26
C VAL A 225 14.40 4.12 -11.96
N ASP A 226 13.27 4.15 -11.25
CA ASP A 226 11.99 4.59 -11.81
C ASP A 226 11.46 5.84 -11.12
N ARG A 227 11.25 5.79 -9.80
CA ARG A 227 10.67 6.90 -9.04
C ARG A 227 10.92 6.80 -7.54
N ILE A 228 10.66 7.88 -6.84
CA ILE A 228 10.53 7.94 -5.40
C ILE A 228 9.07 8.19 -5.02
N GLU A 229 8.58 7.50 -4.01
CA GLU A 229 7.26 7.76 -3.40
C GLU A 229 7.45 8.11 -1.92
N THR A 230 6.84 9.18 -1.45
CA THR A 230 6.89 9.57 -0.03
C THR A 230 5.50 9.50 0.59
N ASN A 231 5.44 9.00 1.83
CA ASN A 231 4.26 9.07 2.68
C ASN A 231 4.68 9.60 4.06
N ILE A 232 4.15 10.75 4.46
CA ILE A 232 4.50 11.45 5.69
C ILE A 232 3.22 11.67 6.48
N GLN A 233 3.14 11.21 7.73
CA GLN A 233 2.11 11.70 8.64
C GLN A 233 2.43 13.17 8.94
N ILE A 234 1.75 14.10 8.29
CA ILE A 234 2.04 15.52 8.40
C ILE A 234 1.42 16.13 9.65
N SER A 235 0.35 15.53 10.18
CA SER A 235 -0.28 15.97 11.41
C SER A 235 -0.98 14.84 12.18
N ILE A 236 -1.16 15.09 13.48
CA ILE A 236 -2.10 14.39 14.36
C ILE A 236 -3.01 15.47 14.95
N ALA A 237 -4.32 15.24 14.92
CA ALA A 237 -5.29 15.99 15.71
C ALA A 237 -5.80 15.04 16.81
N PRO A 238 -5.39 15.22 18.08
CA PRO A 238 -5.90 14.43 19.19
C PRO A 238 -7.43 14.53 19.31
N LYS A 239 -8.06 13.58 19.99
CA LYS A 239 -9.51 13.68 20.25
C LYS A 239 -9.81 14.94 21.06
N SER A 240 -10.78 15.73 20.60
CA SER A 240 -11.24 16.95 21.26
C SER A 240 -12.77 16.96 21.37
N ALA A 241 -13.33 18.05 21.90
CA ALA A 241 -14.78 18.27 21.86
C ALA A 241 -15.29 18.66 20.46
N LEU A 242 -14.39 19.11 19.57
CA LEU A 242 -14.73 19.60 18.23
C LEU A 242 -14.67 18.49 17.19
N HIS A 243 -13.83 17.49 17.39
CA HIS A 243 -13.64 16.38 16.46
C HIS A 243 -13.06 15.14 17.14
N ASP A 244 -13.24 13.98 16.49
CA ASP A 244 -12.56 12.75 16.88
C ASP A 244 -11.06 12.80 16.54
N PHE A 245 -10.31 11.83 17.07
CA PHE A 245 -8.90 11.64 16.74
C PHE A 245 -8.70 11.48 15.23
N ARG A 246 -7.70 12.18 14.68
CA ARG A 246 -7.34 12.12 13.26
C ARG A 246 -5.82 12.17 13.07
N SER A 247 -5.34 11.55 12.01
CA SER A 247 -3.98 11.72 11.50
C SER A 247 -4.02 11.89 9.98
N ASP A 248 -3.25 12.84 9.48
CA ASP A 248 -3.26 13.23 8.07
C ASP A 248 -1.92 12.86 7.41
N TYR A 249 -1.98 12.25 6.23
CA TYR A 249 -0.83 11.65 5.56
C TYR A 249 -0.60 12.26 4.18
N LEU A 250 0.49 12.99 4.00
CA LEU A 250 0.90 13.56 2.72
C LEU A 250 1.58 12.51 1.85
N LEU A 251 1.05 12.35 0.64
CA LEU A 251 1.57 11.48 -0.40
C LEU A 251 2.14 12.32 -1.55
N LYS A 252 3.36 11.99 -2.00
CA LYS A 252 3.97 12.57 -3.21
C LYS A 252 4.76 11.54 -4.00
N VAL A 253 4.93 11.79 -5.29
CA VAL A 253 5.71 10.98 -6.23
C VAL A 253 6.69 11.87 -6.98
N PHE A 254 7.92 11.37 -7.15
CA PHE A 254 8.96 12.02 -7.95
C PHE A 254 9.50 11.02 -8.96
N LYS A 255 9.30 11.27 -10.25
CA LYS A 255 9.73 10.37 -11.32
C LYS A 255 11.20 10.65 -11.66
N TYR A 256 11.97 9.60 -11.88
CA TYR A 256 13.35 9.74 -12.31
C TYR A 256 13.41 10.16 -13.78
N ASP A 257 14.08 11.27 -14.04
CA ASP A 257 14.42 11.73 -15.38
C ASP A 257 15.86 11.30 -15.70
N ALA A 258 15.99 10.29 -16.58
CA ALA A 258 17.28 9.75 -16.99
C ALA A 258 18.15 10.76 -17.77
N ALA A 259 17.56 11.78 -18.39
CA ALA A 259 18.30 12.79 -19.15
C ALA A 259 19.01 13.78 -18.22
N THR A 260 18.31 14.25 -17.19
CA THR A 260 18.86 15.17 -16.19
C THR A 260 19.48 14.46 -14.98
N LYS A 261 19.24 13.15 -14.86
CA LYS A 261 19.61 12.30 -13.71
C LYS A 261 19.05 12.84 -12.39
N THR A 262 17.84 13.39 -12.41
CA THR A 262 17.18 13.95 -11.22
C THR A 262 15.79 13.38 -11.03
N PHE A 263 15.29 13.43 -9.80
CA PHE A 263 13.90 13.11 -9.51
C PHE A 263 13.06 14.39 -9.60
N VAL A 264 12.04 14.34 -10.45
CA VAL A 264 11.15 15.48 -10.75
C VAL A 264 9.75 15.17 -10.23
N GLU A 265 9.10 16.15 -9.62
CA GLU A 265 7.73 16.01 -9.10
C GLU A 265 6.75 15.55 -10.20
N SER A 266 5.99 14.49 -9.90
CA SER A 266 5.07 13.84 -10.83
C SER A 266 3.69 13.63 -10.20
N THR A 267 2.69 13.30 -11.03
CA THR A 267 1.37 12.89 -10.56
C THR A 267 1.42 11.56 -9.81
N LEU A 268 0.54 11.40 -8.82
CA LEU A 268 0.29 10.12 -8.16
C LEU A 268 -0.58 9.26 -9.08
N GLU A 269 -0.07 8.09 -9.48
CA GLU A 269 -0.57 7.27 -10.59
C GLU A 269 -2.08 6.94 -10.57
N ASN A 270 -2.72 6.93 -9.40
CA ASN A 270 -4.16 6.68 -9.27
C ASN A 270 -4.87 7.71 -8.38
N GLN A 271 -4.22 8.81 -7.99
CA GLN A 271 -4.91 9.86 -7.22
C GLN A 271 -5.63 10.81 -8.17
N ILE A 272 -6.95 10.66 -8.26
CA ILE A 272 -7.81 11.56 -9.02
C ILE A 272 -7.73 12.96 -8.38
N ASP A 273 -7.57 13.99 -9.21
CA ASP A 273 -7.65 15.39 -8.80
C ASP A 273 -9.12 15.81 -8.74
N ARG A 274 -9.80 15.30 -7.71
CA ARG A 274 -11.23 15.52 -7.45
C ARG A 274 -11.59 17.01 -7.54
N ASP A 275 -10.84 17.85 -6.84
CA ASP A 275 -11.17 19.27 -6.72
C ASP A 275 -11.03 19.99 -8.06
N ARG A 276 -9.99 19.68 -8.86
CA ARG A 276 -9.84 20.21 -10.22
C ARG A 276 -10.95 19.73 -11.14
N ILE A 277 -11.34 18.46 -11.05
CA ILE A 277 -12.44 17.88 -11.84
C ILE A 277 -13.79 18.51 -11.49
N LEU A 278 -14.03 18.79 -10.21
CA LEU A 278 -15.24 19.48 -9.77
C LEU A 278 -15.23 20.97 -10.17
N ALA A 279 -14.07 21.61 -10.27
CA ALA A 279 -13.97 23.03 -10.62
C ALA A 279 -14.00 23.34 -12.13
N ASP A 280 -13.74 22.35 -13.00
CA ASP A 280 -13.64 22.53 -14.46
C ASP A 280 -14.63 21.64 -15.21
N ASP A 281 -15.66 22.25 -15.79
CA ASP A 281 -16.74 21.54 -16.52
C ASP A 281 -16.24 20.74 -17.73
N ALA A 282 -15.21 21.24 -18.43
CA ALA A 282 -14.65 20.53 -19.57
C ALA A 282 -13.89 19.30 -19.10
N LEU A 283 -13.05 19.45 -18.06
CA LEU A 283 -12.33 18.34 -17.46
C LEU A 283 -13.29 17.31 -16.87
N ARG A 284 -14.36 17.77 -16.20
CA ARG A 284 -15.43 16.95 -15.64
C ARG A 284 -16.10 16.07 -16.68
N ARG A 285 -16.60 16.68 -17.75
CA ARG A 285 -17.27 15.98 -18.85
C ARG A 285 -16.32 14.98 -19.51
N ASP A 286 -15.09 15.38 -19.77
CA ASP A 286 -14.09 14.53 -20.39
C ASP A 286 -13.71 13.35 -19.49
N PHE A 287 -13.56 13.56 -18.17
CA PHE A 287 -13.26 12.49 -17.21
C PHE A 287 -14.40 11.47 -17.15
N LYS A 288 -15.65 11.95 -17.09
CA LYS A 288 -16.84 11.10 -17.11
C LYS A 288 -16.90 10.23 -18.36
N ALA A 289 -16.78 10.86 -19.53
CA ALA A 289 -16.82 10.17 -20.81
C ALA A 289 -15.70 9.13 -20.92
N TRP A 290 -14.48 9.48 -20.49
CA TRP A 290 -13.35 8.58 -20.50
C TRP A 290 -13.57 7.38 -19.56
N LEU A 291 -13.94 7.59 -18.29
CA LEU A 291 -14.04 6.50 -17.31
C LEU A 291 -15.17 5.52 -17.63
N LEU A 292 -16.29 6.03 -18.17
CA LEU A 292 -17.46 5.21 -18.50
C LEU A 292 -17.37 4.48 -19.85
N GLU A 293 -16.36 4.78 -20.68
CA GLU A 293 -16.10 4.01 -21.90
C GLU A 293 -15.88 2.52 -21.54
N PRO A 294 -16.56 1.56 -22.20
CA PRO A 294 -16.55 0.15 -21.79
C PRO A 294 -15.16 -0.47 -21.56
N ALA A 295 -14.14 -0.09 -22.34
CA ALA A 295 -12.78 -0.58 -22.14
C ALA A 295 -12.16 -0.05 -20.83
N ASN A 296 -12.32 1.24 -20.54
CA ASN A 296 -11.76 1.86 -19.34
C ASN A 296 -12.54 1.41 -18.10
N LEU A 297 -13.87 1.31 -18.19
CA LEU A 297 -14.70 0.78 -17.11
C LEU A 297 -14.33 -0.66 -16.76
N ARG A 298 -13.98 -1.50 -17.75
CA ARG A 298 -13.48 -2.86 -17.52
C ARG A 298 -12.15 -2.86 -16.77
N GLU A 299 -11.19 -2.04 -17.17
CA GLU A 299 -9.90 -1.97 -16.46
C GLU A 299 -10.06 -1.34 -15.06
N PHE A 300 -11.00 -0.41 -14.88
CA PHE A 300 -11.33 0.16 -13.59
C PHE A 300 -11.96 -0.88 -12.66
N ASP A 301 -12.90 -1.68 -13.18
CA ASP A 301 -13.43 -2.85 -12.50
C ASP A 301 -12.36 -3.87 -12.11
N ARG A 302 -11.35 -4.07 -12.95
CA ARG A 302 -10.24 -4.98 -12.69
C ARG A 302 -9.12 -4.37 -11.84
N GLY A 303 -9.18 -3.07 -11.52
CA GLY A 303 -8.16 -2.38 -10.73
C GLY A 303 -6.82 -2.22 -11.46
N THR A 304 -6.87 -2.21 -12.79
CA THR A 304 -5.72 -2.14 -13.72
C THR A 304 -5.80 -0.94 -14.66
N VAL A 305 -6.79 -0.06 -14.48
CA VAL A 305 -6.90 1.16 -15.30
C VAL A 305 -5.70 2.07 -15.10
N LEU A 306 -5.21 2.63 -16.21
CA LEU A 306 -4.20 3.68 -16.20
C LEU A 306 -4.92 5.02 -16.41
N ILE A 307 -5.10 5.77 -15.33
CA ILE A 307 -5.78 7.07 -15.38
C ILE A 307 -4.85 8.08 -16.06
N PRO A 308 -5.31 8.80 -17.11
CA PRO A 308 -4.50 9.83 -17.76
C PRO A 308 -4.03 10.91 -16.78
N GLU A 309 -2.77 11.34 -16.92
CA GLU A 309 -2.15 12.35 -16.02
C GLU A 309 -2.96 13.65 -15.91
N LYS A 310 -3.68 14.04 -16.96
CA LYS A 310 -4.58 15.20 -16.94
C LYS A 310 -5.75 15.11 -15.96
N TYR A 311 -5.99 13.96 -15.34
CA TYR A 311 -7.00 13.77 -14.28
C TYR A 311 -6.38 13.55 -12.91
N LEU A 312 -5.04 13.52 -12.81
CA LEU A 312 -4.34 13.15 -11.59
C LEU A 312 -3.80 14.36 -10.83
N ALA A 313 -3.70 14.19 -9.51
CA ALA A 313 -3.10 15.15 -8.59
C ALA A 313 -1.59 14.86 -8.40
N LYS A 314 -0.82 15.90 -8.03
CA LYS A 314 0.61 15.79 -7.68
C LYS A 314 0.87 15.60 -6.18
N ALA A 315 -0.12 15.90 -5.35
CA ALA A 315 -0.09 15.70 -3.92
C ALA A 315 -1.45 15.20 -3.45
N ALA A 316 -1.47 14.43 -2.37
CA ALA A 316 -2.69 14.02 -1.71
C ALA A 316 -2.48 14.05 -0.20
N VAL A 317 -3.48 14.48 0.55
CA VAL A 317 -3.52 14.28 2.00
C VAL A 317 -4.59 13.23 2.28
N ALA A 318 -4.18 12.07 2.78
CA ALA A 318 -5.08 11.00 3.19
C ALA A 318 -5.40 11.14 4.67
N LEU A 319 -6.68 11.33 5.01
CA LEU A 319 -7.14 11.50 6.38
C LEU A 319 -7.48 10.13 6.97
N THR A 320 -6.97 9.79 8.16
CA THR A 320 -7.28 8.52 8.83
C THR A 320 -7.60 8.71 10.32
N PRO A 321 -8.45 7.86 10.91
CA PRO A 321 -9.28 6.85 10.25
C PRO A 321 -10.36 7.50 9.37
N ALA A 322 -10.66 6.89 8.23
CA ALA A 322 -11.82 7.26 7.41
C ALA A 322 -12.87 6.15 7.51
N GLY A 323 -14.13 6.55 7.62
CA GLY A 323 -15.26 5.63 7.56
C GLY A 323 -15.43 5.00 6.17
N LEU A 324 -16.21 3.92 6.12
CA LEU A 324 -16.49 3.20 4.87
C LEU A 324 -17.68 3.76 4.09
N ASP A 325 -18.47 4.63 4.73
CA ASP A 325 -19.60 5.34 4.13
C ASP A 325 -19.15 6.67 3.51
N ALA A 326 -19.96 7.18 2.58
CA ALA A 326 -19.72 8.44 1.90
C ALA A 326 -19.52 9.58 2.92
N SER A 327 -18.38 10.25 2.83
CA SER A 327 -17.98 11.31 3.74
C SER A 327 -16.97 12.21 3.06
N THR A 328 -16.92 13.49 3.44
CA THR A 328 -15.91 14.46 2.97
C THR A 328 -14.47 14.05 3.27
N LEU A 329 -14.26 13.04 4.13
CA LEU A 329 -12.96 12.45 4.40
C LEU A 329 -12.50 11.48 3.31
N GLN A 330 -13.42 10.99 2.47
CA GLN A 330 -13.10 10.07 1.38
C GLN A 330 -12.59 10.85 0.16
N PRO A 331 -11.59 10.31 -0.57
CA PRO A 331 -10.87 11.06 -1.60
C PRO A 331 -11.74 11.51 -2.77
N GLU A 332 -12.81 10.78 -3.08
CA GLU A 332 -13.63 11.01 -4.29
C GLU A 332 -15.07 11.41 -3.95
N PHE A 333 -15.31 11.82 -2.70
CA PHE A 333 -16.63 12.21 -2.20
C PHE A 333 -17.28 13.31 -3.04
N GLY A 334 -18.53 13.16 -3.44
CA GLY A 334 -19.25 14.17 -4.21
C GLY A 334 -18.99 14.09 -5.72
N LEU A 335 -18.20 13.10 -6.18
CA LEU A 335 -18.17 12.74 -7.60
C LEU A 335 -19.40 11.91 -7.99
N VAL A 336 -20.03 11.18 -7.06
CA VAL A 336 -21.22 10.36 -7.33
C VAL A 336 -22.48 11.01 -6.76
N GLU A 337 -23.60 10.87 -7.46
CA GLU A 337 -24.93 11.31 -7.00
C GLU A 337 -25.26 10.80 -5.59
N GLY A 338 -25.85 11.67 -4.77
CA GLY A 338 -26.22 11.35 -3.38
C GLY A 338 -25.11 11.54 -2.35
N GLU A 339 -23.87 11.83 -2.74
CA GLU A 339 -22.75 12.14 -1.82
C GLU A 339 -22.71 13.63 -1.41
N GLY A 340 -23.85 14.31 -1.31
CA GLY A 340 -23.94 15.68 -0.77
C GLY A 340 -23.56 16.82 -1.72
N ASN A 341 -23.15 16.55 -2.97
CA ASN A 341 -22.96 17.56 -4.02
C ASN A 341 -24.22 17.67 -4.90
N SER A 342 -24.69 18.89 -5.17
CA SER A 342 -25.85 19.13 -6.06
C SER A 342 -25.55 18.91 -7.54
N ASP A 343 -24.26 18.84 -7.91
CA ASP A 343 -23.82 18.70 -9.30
C ASP A 343 -22.70 17.63 -9.39
N PRO A 344 -23.07 16.34 -9.30
CA PRO A 344 -22.12 15.23 -9.32
C PRO A 344 -21.49 15.03 -10.70
N VAL A 345 -20.35 14.34 -10.75
CA VAL A 345 -19.75 13.91 -12.01
C VAL A 345 -20.51 12.72 -12.59
N PHE A 346 -20.87 11.74 -11.75
CA PHE A 346 -21.55 10.52 -12.15
C PHE A 346 -22.94 10.45 -11.53
N THR A 347 -23.97 10.43 -12.38
CA THR A 347 -25.33 10.10 -11.94
C THR A 347 -25.54 8.59 -11.85
N ASP A 348 -26.56 8.14 -11.12
CA ASP A 348 -26.93 6.73 -11.06
C ASP A 348 -27.22 6.17 -12.47
N ASN A 349 -27.89 6.98 -13.30
CA ASN A 349 -28.22 6.63 -14.68
C ASN A 349 -26.98 6.50 -15.57
N ASP A 350 -25.98 7.37 -15.40
CA ASP A 350 -24.71 7.29 -16.13
C ASP A 350 -24.03 5.93 -15.85
N VAL A 351 -23.91 5.56 -14.57
CA VAL A 351 -23.24 4.32 -14.14
C VAL A 351 -24.03 3.09 -14.57
N VAL A 352 -25.34 3.06 -14.36
CA VAL A 352 -26.20 1.94 -14.78
C VAL A 352 -26.19 1.79 -16.30
N GLY A 353 -26.21 2.90 -17.05
CA GLY A 353 -26.10 2.92 -18.50
C GLY A 353 -24.79 2.32 -18.99
N ALA A 354 -23.66 2.72 -18.39
CA ALA A 354 -22.34 2.20 -18.73
C ALA A 354 -22.21 0.69 -18.43
N LEU A 355 -22.74 0.22 -17.30
CA LEU A 355 -22.76 -1.21 -16.97
C LEU A 355 -23.61 -2.03 -17.96
N LYS A 356 -24.77 -1.51 -18.38
CA LYS A 356 -25.60 -2.15 -19.43
C LYS A 356 -24.86 -2.19 -20.76
N GLN A 357 -24.16 -1.11 -21.13
CA GLN A 357 -23.39 -1.06 -22.35
C GLN A 357 -22.22 -2.04 -22.35
N ALA A 358 -21.50 -2.17 -21.23
CA ALA A 358 -20.44 -3.15 -21.05
C ALA A 358 -21.00 -4.58 -21.23
N ALA A 359 -22.12 -4.90 -20.57
CA ALA A 359 -22.78 -6.19 -20.70
C ALA A 359 -23.24 -6.50 -22.14
N ALA A 360 -23.81 -5.51 -22.85
CA ALA A 360 -24.22 -5.65 -24.24
C ALA A 360 -23.05 -5.93 -25.20
N ARG A 361 -21.83 -5.52 -24.82
CA ARG A 361 -20.58 -5.82 -25.54
C ARG A 361 -19.90 -7.12 -25.08
N GLY A 362 -20.56 -7.90 -24.22
CA GLY A 362 -20.02 -9.16 -23.69
C GLY A 362 -18.92 -8.99 -22.64
N ILE A 363 -18.78 -7.80 -22.05
CA ILE A 363 -17.82 -7.55 -20.96
C ILE A 363 -18.44 -8.03 -19.65
N ALA A 364 -17.81 -9.01 -19.02
CA ALA A 364 -18.21 -9.52 -17.71
C ALA A 364 -17.52 -8.70 -16.60
N MET A 365 -18.32 -8.05 -15.76
CA MET A 365 -17.83 -7.28 -14.61
C MET A 365 -17.54 -8.22 -13.42
N GLU A 366 -16.36 -8.08 -12.84
CA GLU A 366 -15.90 -8.90 -11.70
C GLU A 366 -16.34 -8.31 -10.36
N ASN A 367 -16.21 -6.99 -10.18
CA ASN A 367 -16.35 -6.30 -8.90
C ASN A 367 -17.50 -5.27 -8.90
N ILE A 368 -17.59 -4.43 -9.93
CA ILE A 368 -18.56 -3.34 -10.08
C ILE A 368 -19.82 -3.87 -10.74
N ARG A 369 -20.85 -4.14 -9.93
CA ARG A 369 -22.14 -4.67 -10.39
C ARG A 369 -23.33 -3.80 -9.97
N SER A 370 -23.04 -2.63 -9.42
CA SER A 370 -23.99 -1.62 -8.93
C SER A 370 -23.32 -0.25 -8.85
N VAL A 371 -24.11 0.81 -8.66
CA VAL A 371 -23.59 2.16 -8.37
C VAL A 371 -22.75 2.17 -7.09
N ALA A 372 -23.18 1.45 -6.05
CA ALA A 372 -22.43 1.33 -4.80
C ALA A 372 -21.04 0.71 -5.01
N GLY A 373 -20.95 -0.32 -5.85
CA GLY A 373 -19.67 -0.93 -6.23
C GLY A 373 -18.76 0.04 -7.00
N PHE A 374 -19.34 0.86 -7.88
CA PHE A 374 -18.62 1.88 -8.64
C PHE A 374 -18.04 2.96 -7.72
N GLN A 375 -18.89 3.55 -6.86
CA GLN A 375 -18.50 4.53 -5.85
C GLN A 375 -17.40 4.00 -4.92
N ARG A 376 -17.54 2.74 -4.46
CA ARG A 376 -16.52 2.11 -3.64
C ARG A 376 -15.22 1.94 -4.41
N ARG A 377 -15.26 1.55 -5.68
CA ARG A 377 -14.04 1.41 -6.49
C ARG A 377 -13.35 2.74 -6.71
N LEU A 378 -14.12 3.80 -6.94
CA LEU A 378 -13.62 5.16 -7.12
C LEU A 378 -12.81 5.60 -5.91
N ASN A 379 -13.35 5.40 -4.70
CA ASN A 379 -12.64 5.71 -3.48
C ASN A 379 -11.52 4.70 -3.14
N ASP A 380 -11.62 3.44 -3.55
CA ASP A 380 -10.66 2.37 -3.19
C ASP A 380 -9.39 2.38 -4.05
N VAL A 381 -9.50 2.70 -5.35
CA VAL A 381 -8.38 2.59 -6.31
C VAL A 381 -7.29 3.65 -6.11
N THR A 382 -7.61 4.73 -5.40
CA THR A 382 -6.74 5.88 -5.24
C THR A 382 -5.66 5.64 -4.19
N CYS A 383 -4.57 6.43 -4.25
CA CYS A 383 -3.51 6.36 -3.26
C CYS A 383 -4.08 6.62 -1.85
N SER A 384 -4.83 7.72 -1.66
CA SER A 384 -5.48 8.03 -0.39
C SER A 384 -6.46 6.93 0.04
N GLY A 385 -7.25 6.41 -0.89
CA GLY A 385 -8.23 5.36 -0.67
C GLY A 385 -7.67 4.07 -0.10
N CYS A 386 -6.63 3.57 -0.74
CA CYS A 386 -5.90 2.40 -0.28
C CYS A 386 -5.24 2.66 1.10
N HIS A 387 -4.70 3.86 1.35
CA HIS A 387 -4.10 4.22 2.64
C HIS A 387 -5.13 4.36 3.77
N GLN A 388 -6.37 4.76 3.44
CA GLN A 388 -7.52 4.80 4.35
C GLN A 388 -8.09 3.40 4.60
N THR A 389 -8.06 2.54 3.58
CA THR A 389 -8.68 1.22 3.62
C THR A 389 -7.74 0.18 4.19
N ARG A 390 -7.97 -0.19 5.46
CA ARG A 390 -7.17 -1.23 6.15
C ARG A 390 -5.67 -0.93 6.08
N GLY A 391 -5.29 0.34 6.20
CA GLY A 391 -3.92 0.78 6.48
C GLY A 391 -3.57 0.66 7.97
N ILE A 392 -2.29 0.75 8.31
CA ILE A 392 -1.82 0.89 9.70
C ILE A 392 -1.42 2.35 9.89
N GLY A 393 -2.31 3.15 10.48
CA GLY A 393 -2.12 4.60 10.62
C GLY A 393 -1.69 5.22 9.29
N GLY A 394 -2.52 5.12 8.25
CA GLY A 394 -2.22 5.67 6.93
C GLY A 394 -1.00 5.07 6.20
N PHE A 395 -0.39 3.97 6.66
CA PHE A 395 0.67 3.26 5.95
C PHE A 395 0.21 1.89 5.44
N HIS A 396 0.60 1.54 4.21
CA HIS A 396 0.53 0.17 3.71
C HIS A 396 1.57 -0.75 4.32
N PHE A 397 2.73 -0.19 4.62
CA PHE A 397 3.91 -0.93 5.03
C PHE A 397 4.72 -0.06 6.01
N PRO A 398 4.37 -0.05 7.31
CA PRO A 398 5.19 0.61 8.32
C PRO A 398 6.56 -0.07 8.51
N GLY A 399 6.68 -1.35 8.12
CA GLY A 399 7.91 -2.15 8.14
C GLY A 399 8.28 -2.68 9.52
N VAL A 400 9.26 -3.59 9.55
CA VAL A 400 9.64 -4.33 10.78
C VAL A 400 10.59 -3.54 11.65
N ASP A 401 10.26 -3.46 12.94
CA ASP A 401 11.01 -3.16 14.19
C ASP A 401 12.52 -3.40 14.35
N TRP A 402 13.36 -3.61 13.32
CA TRP A 402 14.70 -4.16 13.56
C TRP A 402 15.66 -3.27 14.35
N LEU A 403 15.32 -1.99 14.57
CA LEU A 403 16.09 -1.08 15.42
C LEU A 403 15.84 -1.30 16.92
N THR A 404 14.79 -2.05 17.28
CA THR A 404 14.46 -2.41 18.67
C THR A 404 15.11 -3.73 19.07
N GLU A 405 15.50 -3.85 20.34
CA GLU A 405 16.04 -5.10 20.88
C GLU A 405 14.95 -6.19 20.87
N GLY A 406 15.28 -7.40 20.40
CA GLY A 406 14.32 -8.50 20.30
C GLY A 406 13.28 -8.34 19.19
N ALA A 407 13.55 -7.52 18.16
CA ALA A 407 12.67 -7.32 17.02
C ALA A 407 12.19 -8.64 16.41
N SER A 408 10.87 -8.81 16.30
CA SER A 408 10.24 -9.98 15.72
C SER A 408 8.99 -9.59 14.95
N ASN A 409 8.75 -10.28 13.84
CA ASN A 409 7.49 -10.14 13.08
C ASN A 409 6.28 -10.72 13.82
N ALA A 410 6.50 -11.39 14.96
CA ALA A 410 5.42 -11.95 15.78
C ALA A 410 4.77 -10.91 16.70
N THR A 411 5.47 -9.80 17.01
CA THR A 411 5.00 -8.76 17.94
C THR A 411 4.63 -7.45 17.25
N ILE A 412 5.20 -7.17 16.07
CA ILE A 412 4.90 -5.97 15.27
C ILE A 412 4.47 -6.41 13.87
N VAL A 413 3.25 -6.06 13.48
CA VAL A 413 2.72 -6.34 12.14
C VAL A 413 3.41 -5.40 11.13
N PRO A 414 4.21 -5.91 10.19
CA PRO A 414 5.07 -5.05 9.35
C PRO A 414 4.34 -4.42 8.17
N ALA A 415 3.13 -4.88 7.88
CA ALA A 415 2.35 -4.46 6.73
C ALA A 415 0.86 -4.51 7.01
N SER A 416 0.09 -3.73 6.28
CA SER A 416 -1.34 -3.60 6.53
C SER A 416 -2.12 -4.86 6.11
N PRO A 417 -3.33 -5.09 6.65
CA PRO A 417 -4.14 -6.23 6.23
C PRO A 417 -4.44 -6.27 4.73
N HIS A 418 -4.55 -5.10 4.10
CA HIS A 418 -4.63 -5.01 2.64
C HIS A 418 -3.38 -5.62 1.96
N PHE A 419 -2.17 -5.29 2.44
CA PHE A 419 -0.94 -5.86 1.90
C PHE A 419 -0.91 -7.38 2.02
N PHE A 420 -1.22 -7.93 3.20
CA PHE A 420 -1.17 -9.39 3.41
C PHE A 420 -2.24 -10.14 2.62
N GLY A 421 -3.46 -9.62 2.57
CA GLY A 421 -4.54 -10.20 1.77
C GLY A 421 -4.24 -10.25 0.26
N ASP A 422 -3.38 -9.36 -0.24
CA ASP A 422 -3.01 -9.31 -1.66
C ASP A 422 -1.86 -10.27 -2.05
N GLN A 423 -1.19 -10.90 -1.08
CA GLN A 423 0.02 -11.69 -1.38
C GLN A 423 -0.27 -12.95 -2.21
N LEU A 424 -1.42 -13.60 -1.99
CA LEU A 424 -1.83 -14.76 -2.81
C LEU A 424 -1.89 -14.40 -4.29
N ARG A 425 -2.57 -13.29 -4.59
CA ARG A 425 -2.68 -12.76 -5.96
C ARG A 425 -1.30 -12.49 -6.57
N ARG A 426 -0.39 -11.88 -5.82
CA ARG A 426 0.98 -11.58 -6.29
C ARG A 426 1.77 -12.86 -6.55
N ARG A 427 1.65 -13.87 -5.69
CA ARG A 427 2.30 -15.17 -5.86
C ARG A 427 1.77 -15.91 -7.08
N ASP A 428 0.46 -15.83 -7.36
CA ASP A 428 -0.14 -16.38 -8.59
C ASP A 428 0.43 -15.70 -9.84
N ILE A 429 0.62 -14.38 -9.80
CA ILE A 429 1.23 -13.61 -10.90
C ILE A 429 2.68 -14.04 -11.12
N LEU A 430 3.47 -14.17 -10.06
CA LEU A 430 4.84 -14.68 -10.16
C LEU A 430 4.86 -16.11 -10.72
N THR A 431 3.94 -16.97 -10.30
CA THR A 431 3.84 -18.35 -10.79
C THR A 431 3.48 -18.39 -12.28
N ALA A 432 2.59 -17.49 -12.74
CA ALA A 432 2.28 -17.33 -14.15
C ALA A 432 3.52 -16.89 -14.95
N PHE A 433 4.24 -15.86 -14.49
CA PHE A 433 5.49 -15.45 -15.12
C PHE A 433 6.54 -16.55 -15.17
N ALA A 434 6.78 -17.23 -14.04
CA ALA A 434 7.76 -18.31 -13.92
C ALA A 434 7.47 -19.47 -14.90
N SER A 435 6.20 -19.72 -15.19
CA SER A 435 5.74 -20.74 -16.15
C SER A 435 5.55 -20.23 -17.58
N GLY A 436 5.95 -18.99 -17.88
CA GLY A 436 5.83 -18.38 -19.22
C GLY A 436 4.40 -18.08 -19.64
N LYS A 437 3.45 -18.01 -18.70
CA LYS A 437 2.05 -17.68 -18.95
C LYS A 437 1.79 -16.18 -18.76
N ARG A 438 0.80 -15.65 -19.47
CA ARG A 438 0.30 -14.29 -19.23
C ARG A 438 -0.41 -14.24 -17.87
N PRO A 439 0.02 -13.40 -16.92
CA PRO A 439 -0.67 -13.28 -15.65
C PRO A 439 -2.05 -12.63 -15.81
N ASP A 440 -2.99 -13.01 -14.94
CA ASP A 440 -4.14 -12.18 -14.65
C ASP A 440 -3.73 -11.11 -13.64
N PHE A 441 -3.85 -9.84 -14.02
CA PHE A 441 -3.53 -8.71 -13.16
C PHE A 441 -4.73 -8.17 -12.37
N SER A 442 -5.95 -8.67 -12.61
CA SER A 442 -7.13 -8.13 -11.93
C SER A 442 -7.02 -8.25 -10.42
N ARG A 443 -7.60 -7.29 -9.73
CA ARG A 443 -7.55 -7.15 -8.27
C ARG A 443 -8.97 -6.85 -7.79
N GLY A 444 -9.34 -7.43 -6.65
CA GLY A 444 -10.57 -7.05 -5.94
C GLY A 444 -10.48 -5.65 -5.30
N PHE A 445 -11.40 -5.34 -4.41
CA PHE A 445 -11.32 -4.14 -3.58
C PHE A 445 -10.20 -4.30 -2.52
N ALA A 446 -9.55 -3.21 -2.10
CA ALA A 446 -8.53 -3.27 -1.04
C ALA A 446 -9.08 -3.87 0.26
N SER A 447 -10.37 -3.65 0.53
CA SER A 447 -11.09 -4.22 1.67
C SER A 447 -11.36 -5.72 1.59
N ARG A 448 -11.41 -6.29 0.38
CA ARG A 448 -11.78 -7.69 0.16
C ARG A 448 -10.87 -8.28 -0.94
N PRO A 449 -9.84 -9.05 -0.55
CA PRO A 449 -8.88 -9.60 -1.49
C PRO A 449 -9.55 -10.55 -2.47
N GLN A 450 -8.99 -10.64 -3.67
CA GLN A 450 -9.45 -11.60 -4.67
C GLN A 450 -8.87 -12.97 -4.32
N THR A 451 -9.74 -13.95 -4.09
CA THR A 451 -9.33 -15.27 -3.61
C THR A 451 -8.72 -16.15 -4.68
N ARG A 452 -9.05 -15.92 -5.96
CA ARG A 452 -8.58 -16.71 -7.13
C ARG A 452 -8.73 -18.23 -6.94
N GLY A 453 -9.77 -18.65 -6.22
CA GLY A 453 -10.01 -20.06 -5.90
C GLY A 453 -9.12 -20.62 -4.79
N SER A 454 -8.20 -19.83 -4.23
CA SER A 454 -7.44 -20.20 -3.03
C SER A 454 -8.30 -20.08 -1.78
N ALA A 455 -8.07 -21.00 -0.84
CA ALA A 455 -8.67 -21.02 0.48
C ALA A 455 -7.69 -20.57 1.59
N GLU A 456 -6.46 -20.15 1.26
CA GLU A 456 -5.43 -19.78 2.24
C GLU A 456 -5.84 -18.61 3.16
N LEU A 457 -6.73 -17.72 2.71
CA LEU A 457 -7.24 -16.62 3.55
C LEU A 457 -8.58 -16.94 4.24
N ALA A 458 -9.16 -18.11 4.00
CA ALA A 458 -10.45 -18.47 4.59
C ALA A 458 -10.35 -18.52 6.12
N GLY A 459 -11.28 -17.88 6.81
CA GLY A 459 -11.31 -17.74 8.27
C GLY A 459 -10.35 -16.69 8.84
N THR A 460 -9.57 -16.00 8.00
CA THR A 460 -8.63 -14.95 8.45
C THR A 460 -9.28 -13.56 8.43
N GLU A 461 -8.73 -12.62 9.20
CA GLU A 461 -9.13 -11.22 9.20
C GLU A 461 -9.04 -10.58 7.81
N TYR A 462 -8.25 -11.14 6.89
CA TYR A 462 -8.08 -10.60 5.54
C TYR A 462 -9.28 -10.87 4.63
N GLN A 463 -9.96 -12.01 4.79
CA GLN A 463 -11.06 -12.43 3.94
C GLN A 463 -12.40 -12.37 4.66
N ASP A 464 -12.70 -13.31 5.55
CA ASP A 464 -14.04 -13.50 6.15
C ASP A 464 -14.02 -13.85 7.65
N GLY A 465 -12.84 -13.92 8.27
CA GLY A 465 -12.63 -14.15 9.69
C GLY A 465 -12.93 -12.93 10.57
N TRP A 466 -12.57 -13.02 11.84
CA TRP A 466 -12.83 -11.95 12.82
C TRP A 466 -12.16 -10.63 12.39
N GLY A 467 -12.94 -9.54 12.38
CA GLY A 467 -12.48 -8.21 11.94
C GLY A 467 -12.40 -8.01 10.42
N ALA A 468 -12.75 -9.00 9.60
CA ALA A 468 -12.82 -8.83 8.15
C ALA A 468 -14.00 -7.94 7.73
N HIS A 469 -13.84 -7.15 6.66
CA HIS A 469 -14.94 -6.38 6.10
C HIS A 469 -15.98 -7.30 5.43
N CYS A 470 -17.25 -7.02 5.65
CA CYS A 470 -18.39 -7.77 5.14
C CYS A 470 -19.50 -6.82 4.67
N SER A 471 -20.43 -7.30 3.84
CA SER A 471 -21.60 -6.50 3.43
C SER A 471 -22.67 -6.58 4.51
N LEU A 472 -23.16 -5.42 4.94
CA LEU A 472 -24.43 -5.34 5.65
C LEU A 472 -25.57 -5.56 4.65
N GLN A 473 -26.65 -6.17 5.11
CA GLN A 473 -27.88 -6.14 4.32
C GLN A 473 -28.54 -4.78 4.56
N ASN A 474 -28.81 -4.04 3.49
CA ASN A 474 -29.54 -2.78 3.59
C ASN A 474 -30.93 -3.06 4.19
N GLU A 475 -31.21 -2.49 5.37
CA GLU A 475 -32.55 -2.51 5.95
C GLU A 475 -33.56 -1.99 4.91
N GLY A 476 -34.61 -2.76 4.64
CA GLY A 476 -35.72 -2.37 3.74
C GLY A 476 -35.60 -2.74 2.26
N SER A 477 -34.42 -3.11 1.73
CA SER A 477 -34.28 -3.44 0.29
C SER A 477 -34.57 -4.90 -0.07
N GLY A 478 -34.50 -5.81 0.92
CA GLY A 478 -34.68 -7.25 0.75
C GLY A 478 -33.67 -7.97 -0.17
N THR A 479 -32.75 -7.25 -0.83
CA THR A 479 -31.80 -7.81 -1.81
C THR A 479 -30.39 -7.31 -1.54
N ALA A 480 -29.44 -8.23 -1.46
CA ALA A 480 -28.03 -7.88 -1.29
C ALA A 480 -27.48 -7.17 -2.53
N ASP A 481 -26.65 -6.15 -2.33
CA ASP A 481 -25.96 -5.47 -3.43
C ASP A 481 -25.05 -6.47 -4.16
N LYS A 482 -25.22 -6.58 -5.48
CA LYS A 482 -24.53 -7.55 -6.33
C LYS A 482 -23.00 -7.43 -6.27
N SER A 483 -22.47 -6.23 -6.03
CA SER A 483 -21.03 -5.96 -5.93
C SER A 483 -20.42 -6.54 -4.65
N PHE A 484 -21.22 -6.72 -3.60
CA PHE A 484 -20.77 -7.15 -2.28
C PHE A 484 -21.29 -8.53 -1.85
N THR A 485 -21.93 -9.27 -2.75
CA THR A 485 -22.48 -10.61 -2.47
C THR A 485 -21.47 -11.61 -1.91
N SER A 486 -20.19 -11.51 -2.27
CA SER A 486 -19.11 -12.37 -1.77
C SER A 486 -18.52 -11.91 -0.44
N TRP A 487 -18.97 -10.78 0.11
CA TRP A 487 -18.46 -10.17 1.33
C TRP A 487 -19.19 -10.73 2.56
N THR A 488 -19.05 -12.04 2.76
CA THR A 488 -19.64 -12.78 3.87
C THR A 488 -18.65 -12.97 5.02
N CYS A 489 -19.16 -13.46 6.14
CA CYS A 489 -18.36 -13.86 7.30
C CYS A 489 -18.29 -15.38 7.43
N ALA A 490 -17.19 -15.86 8.00
CA ALA A 490 -16.96 -17.27 8.31
C ALA A 490 -17.97 -17.80 9.34
N LYS A 491 -18.07 -19.13 9.43
CA LYS A 491 -19.00 -19.81 10.33
C LYS A 491 -18.81 -19.33 11.78
N GLY A 492 -19.91 -18.96 12.44
CA GLY A 492 -19.92 -18.48 13.82
C GLY A 492 -19.75 -16.97 13.97
N LEU A 493 -19.48 -16.26 12.87
CA LEU A 493 -19.42 -14.81 12.81
C LEU A 493 -20.65 -14.24 12.11
N THR A 494 -21.00 -13.00 12.43
CA THR A 494 -22.03 -12.21 11.75
C THR A 494 -21.45 -10.88 11.31
N CYS A 495 -21.97 -10.36 10.20
CA CYS A 495 -21.63 -9.02 9.76
C CYS A 495 -22.34 -8.00 10.64
N GLN A 496 -21.58 -7.17 11.35
CA GLN A 496 -22.10 -6.17 12.27
C GLN A 496 -21.60 -4.79 11.84
N ALA A 497 -22.44 -3.78 11.98
CA ALA A 497 -22.07 -2.42 11.61
C ALA A 497 -20.86 -1.95 12.42
N ALA A 498 -19.86 -1.43 11.71
CA ALA A 498 -18.73 -0.74 12.32
C ALA A 498 -19.05 0.75 12.36
N ALA A 499 -19.20 1.30 13.57
CA ALA A 499 -19.67 2.68 13.76
C ALA A 499 -21.00 2.93 13.02
N ALA A 500 -21.17 4.10 12.39
CA ALA A 500 -22.39 4.48 11.67
C ALA A 500 -22.47 3.93 10.23
N SER A 501 -21.66 2.92 9.85
CA SER A 501 -21.68 2.41 8.47
C SER A 501 -22.98 1.67 8.14
N SER A 502 -23.57 2.04 7.01
CA SER A 502 -24.85 1.53 6.52
C SER A 502 -24.72 0.35 5.55
N ARG A 503 -23.57 0.21 4.88
CA ARG A 503 -23.37 -0.81 3.81
C ARG A 503 -22.30 -1.84 4.11
N ILE A 504 -21.24 -1.47 4.84
CA ILE A 504 -20.10 -2.35 5.10
C ILE A 504 -19.90 -2.50 6.61
N GLY A 505 -19.94 -3.74 7.06
CA GLY A 505 -19.69 -4.11 8.46
C GLY A 505 -18.34 -4.77 8.64
N MET A 506 -18.13 -5.25 9.85
CA MET A 506 -17.05 -6.15 10.22
C MET A 506 -17.60 -7.48 10.74
N CYS A 507 -16.87 -8.55 10.48
CA CYS A 507 -17.20 -9.87 10.98
C CYS A 507 -16.85 -10.00 12.46
N PHE A 508 -17.87 -10.13 13.31
CA PHE A 508 -17.70 -10.33 14.75
C PHE A 508 -18.45 -11.57 15.22
N ILE A 509 -18.15 -12.02 16.44
CA ILE A 509 -18.84 -13.15 17.05
C ILE A 509 -20.33 -12.83 17.11
N LYS A 510 -21.16 -13.79 16.68
CA LYS A 510 -22.61 -13.66 16.76
C LYS A 510 -23.01 -13.36 18.21
N THR A 511 -23.45 -12.14 18.48
CA THR A 511 -24.07 -11.79 19.75
C THR A 511 -25.35 -12.63 19.88
N ARG A 512 -25.49 -13.30 21.02
CA ARG A 512 -26.64 -14.17 21.31
C ARG A 512 -27.90 -13.36 21.52
#